data_AF-A0A4Q6IGN1-F1
#
_entry.id   AF-A0A4Q6IGN1-F1
#
_cell.length_a   1.000
_cell.length_b   1.000
_cell.length_c   1.000
_cell.angle_alpha   90.00
_cell.angle_beta   90.00
_cell.angle_gamma   90.00
#
_symmetry.space_group_name_H-M   'P 1'
#
loop_
_entity.id
_entity.type
_entity.pdbx_description
1 polymer ?
#
loop_
_entity_poly.entity_id
_entity_poly.type
_entity_poly.pdbx_seq_one_letter_code
_entity_poly.pdbx_strand_id
1 'polypeptide(L)'
;MAFAYYAHHLSRGLPTAQGPDDDALDHLTPDETALATHWLESLDLPKVTAQGRLAIPLRHAAEMVAKRFSLDGRLTRAFIALCCREVAAYLRAPDAPTRHAAREEVASVIAERRPRIVIAHSLGTVVTYEALHAHPELTVDLFITLGSPLALPHGVFHRLLPAPVERGIRPPGVARWVNVSDHGDPVAILRPLRRYFDGVDLDLQESVRLFDFHRAVGYLRSPAVAAALDPYLPRR
;
A
#
# COMPACT_ATOMS: atom_id res chain seq x y z
N MET A 1 11.23 10.18 17.28
CA MET A 1 10.67 9.60 16.05
C MET A 1 11.67 8.59 15.52
N ALA A 2 11.23 7.43 15.05
CA ALA A 2 12.08 6.40 14.45
C ALA A 2 11.49 5.98 13.09
N PHE A 3 12.29 5.41 12.22
CA PHE A 3 11.88 4.92 10.91
C PHE A 3 12.33 3.46 10.76
N ALA A 4 11.43 2.60 10.32
CA ALA A 4 11.77 1.25 9.88
C ALA A 4 11.94 1.25 8.36
N TYR A 5 13.17 1.01 7.87
CA TYR A 5 13.48 1.08 6.44
C TYR A 5 13.79 -0.32 5.88
N TYR A 6 12.79 -0.95 5.28
CA TYR A 6 12.88 -2.33 4.79
C TYR A 6 13.13 -2.43 3.27
N ALA A 7 13.04 -1.34 2.51
CA ALA A 7 13.05 -1.39 1.05
C ALA A 7 14.33 -2.02 0.47
N HIS A 8 15.46 -1.90 1.17
CA HIS A 8 16.73 -2.51 0.79
C HIS A 8 16.70 -4.06 0.74
N HIS A 9 15.74 -4.71 1.40
CA HIS A 9 15.50 -6.15 1.27
C HIS A 9 14.79 -6.51 -0.04
N LEU A 10 13.99 -5.59 -0.58
CA LEU A 10 13.20 -5.79 -1.79
C LEU A 10 14.01 -5.53 -3.07
N SER A 11 15.05 -4.69 -2.97
CA SER A 11 15.89 -4.30 -4.11
C SER A 11 17.02 -5.29 -4.43
N ARG A 12 17.31 -6.27 -3.56
CA ARG A 12 18.43 -7.21 -3.77
C ARG A 12 18.19 -8.07 -5.00
N GLY A 13 18.91 -7.76 -6.08
CA GLY A 13 18.87 -8.49 -7.36
C GLY A 13 17.88 -7.94 -8.40
N LEU A 14 17.20 -6.81 -8.13
CA LEU A 14 16.44 -6.13 -9.16
C LEU A 14 17.38 -5.25 -10.00
N PRO A 15 17.30 -5.29 -11.35
CA PRO A 15 18.02 -4.35 -12.19
C PRO A 15 17.63 -2.93 -11.79
N THR A 16 18.62 -2.08 -11.51
CA THR A 16 18.37 -0.64 -11.44
C THR A 16 18.00 -0.21 -12.86
N ALA A 17 16.75 0.20 -13.08
CA ALA A 17 16.32 0.61 -14.41
C ALA A 17 17.18 1.80 -14.86
N GLN A 18 18.09 1.56 -15.81
CA GLN A 18 18.79 2.59 -16.56
C GLN A 18 18.16 2.67 -17.93
N GLY A 19 17.15 3.53 -18.05
CA GLY A 19 16.40 3.79 -19.28
C GLY A 19 15.47 4.98 -19.05
N PRO A 20 15.02 5.67 -20.12
CA PRO A 20 14.01 6.70 -19.96
C PRO A 20 12.74 6.07 -19.36
N ASP A 21 12.26 6.65 -18.26
CA ASP A 21 11.11 6.22 -17.44
C ASP A 21 9.78 5.93 -18.20
N ASP A 22 9.77 6.18 -19.52
CA ASP A 22 8.59 6.10 -20.37
C ASP A 22 8.27 4.68 -20.87
N ASP A 23 9.19 3.72 -20.76
CA ASP A 23 9.00 2.29 -21.12
C ASP A 23 8.98 1.33 -19.92
N ALA A 24 9.01 1.85 -18.69
CA ALA A 24 9.10 1.04 -17.47
C ALA A 24 8.00 -0.02 -17.32
N LEU A 25 6.81 0.23 -17.88
CA LEU A 25 5.67 -0.70 -17.91
C LEU A 25 5.80 -1.81 -18.95
N ASP A 26 6.60 -1.61 -20.00
CA ASP A 26 6.80 -2.62 -21.05
C ASP A 26 7.81 -3.70 -20.61
N HIS A 27 8.60 -3.41 -19.58
CA HIS A 27 9.62 -4.29 -19.02
C HIS A 27 9.22 -4.97 -17.71
N LEU A 28 7.92 -5.01 -17.40
CA LEU A 28 7.44 -5.72 -16.21
C LEU A 28 7.56 -7.23 -16.39
N THR A 29 7.93 -7.91 -15.30
CA THR A 29 7.87 -9.38 -15.25
C THR A 29 6.41 -9.87 -15.32
N PRO A 30 6.16 -11.17 -15.58
CA PRO A 30 4.80 -11.71 -15.59
C PRO A 30 4.05 -11.47 -14.27
N ASP A 31 4.71 -11.61 -13.12
CA ASP A 31 4.10 -11.39 -11.80
C ASP A 31 3.75 -9.92 -11.57
N GLU A 32 4.63 -9.00 -11.97
CA GLU A 32 4.40 -7.56 -11.90
C GLU A 32 3.26 -7.12 -12.84
N THR A 33 3.19 -7.72 -14.03
CA THR A 33 2.12 -7.48 -15.01
C THR A 33 0.78 -7.98 -14.48
N ALA A 34 0.74 -9.16 -13.86
CA ALA A 34 -0.46 -9.70 -13.24
C ALA A 34 -0.96 -8.80 -12.10
N LEU A 35 -0.05 -8.32 -11.25
CA LEU A 35 -0.38 -7.36 -10.19
C LEU A 35 -0.96 -6.05 -10.75
N ALA A 36 -0.30 -5.47 -11.76
CA ALA A 36 -0.78 -4.25 -12.41
C ALA A 36 -2.16 -4.44 -13.04
N THR A 37 -2.41 -5.62 -13.63
CA THR A 37 -3.71 -5.97 -14.23
C THR A 37 -4.80 -6.06 -13.17
N HIS A 38 -4.58 -6.80 -12.07
CA HIS A 38 -5.56 -6.88 -10.98
C HIS A 38 -5.86 -5.51 -10.35
N TRP A 39 -4.83 -4.67 -10.22
CA TRP A 39 -5.02 -3.30 -9.79
C TRP A 39 -5.91 -2.52 -10.76
N LEU A 40 -5.65 -2.55 -12.07
CA LEU A 40 -6.47 -1.86 -13.07
C LEU A 40 -7.92 -2.37 -13.11
N GLU A 41 -8.14 -3.67 -12.97
CA GLU A 41 -9.48 -4.27 -12.88
C GLU A 41 -10.26 -3.71 -11.69
N SER A 42 -9.59 -3.48 -10.55
CA SER A 42 -10.20 -2.87 -9.36
C SER A 42 -10.56 -1.39 -9.53
N LEU A 43 -9.98 -0.70 -10.53
CA LEU A 43 -10.24 0.71 -10.80
C LEU A 43 -11.55 0.94 -11.57
N ASP A 44 -12.21 -0.10 -12.07
CA ASP A 44 -13.44 -0.03 -12.88
C ASP A 44 -13.33 1.04 -13.98
N LEU A 45 -12.27 0.96 -14.79
CA LEU A 45 -12.01 1.90 -15.88
C LEU A 45 -12.89 1.57 -17.09
N PRO A 46 -13.60 2.56 -17.68
CA PRO A 46 -14.50 2.32 -18.80
C PRO A 46 -13.70 1.82 -20.02
N LYS A 47 -14.01 0.61 -20.49
CA LYS A 47 -13.41 -0.18 -21.61
C LYS A 47 -12.36 -1.24 -21.26
N VAL A 48 -11.81 -1.29 -20.04
CA VAL A 48 -10.97 -2.44 -19.62
C VAL A 48 -11.87 -3.65 -19.29
N THR A 49 -13.13 -3.41 -18.98
CA THR A 49 -14.13 -4.39 -18.51
C THR A 49 -15.10 -4.90 -19.59
N ALA A 50 -14.91 -4.55 -20.87
CA ALA A 50 -15.77 -5.01 -21.96
C ALA A 50 -15.22 -6.30 -22.60
N GLN A 51 -15.86 -7.43 -22.28
CA GLN A 51 -15.86 -8.72 -22.97
C GLN A 51 -15.06 -8.84 -24.30
N GLY A 52 -13.99 -9.64 -24.25
CA GLY A 52 -13.53 -10.46 -25.38
C GLY A 52 -12.70 -9.75 -26.47
N ARG A 53 -11.40 -10.08 -26.50
CA ARG A 53 -10.47 -9.97 -27.65
C ARG A 53 -9.88 -8.59 -27.98
N LEU A 54 -9.27 -7.93 -27.00
CA LEU A 54 -7.85 -7.52 -27.01
C LEU A 54 -7.52 -7.01 -25.60
N ALA A 55 -6.49 -7.55 -24.94
CA ALA A 55 -6.00 -6.94 -23.70
C ALA A 55 -5.52 -5.52 -24.03
N ILE A 56 -6.10 -4.51 -23.38
CA ILE A 56 -5.62 -3.13 -23.53
C ILE A 56 -4.17 -3.10 -23.03
N PRO A 57 -3.21 -2.55 -23.81
CA PRO A 57 -1.83 -2.44 -23.34
C PRO A 57 -1.76 -1.69 -22.01
N LEU A 58 -0.94 -2.18 -21.07
CA LEU A 58 -0.81 -1.62 -19.72
C LEU A 58 -0.52 -0.11 -19.73
N ARG A 59 0.30 0.34 -20.69
CA ARG A 59 0.56 1.75 -20.98
C ARG A 59 -0.70 2.58 -21.18
N HIS A 60 -1.64 2.10 -22.00
CA HIS A 60 -2.87 2.82 -22.29
C HIS A 60 -3.83 2.82 -21.09
N ALA A 61 -3.90 1.71 -20.36
CA ALA A 61 -4.66 1.66 -19.13
C ALA A 61 -4.11 2.64 -18.07
N ALA A 62 -2.79 2.77 -17.95
CA ALA A 62 -2.15 3.76 -17.09
C ALA A 62 -2.47 5.21 -17.51
N GLU A 63 -2.55 5.51 -18.81
CA GLU A 63 -3.02 6.82 -19.30
C GLU A 63 -4.48 7.09 -18.91
N MET A 64 -5.33 6.08 -18.96
CA MET A 64 -6.72 6.20 -18.51
C MET A 64 -6.82 6.49 -17.01
N VAL A 65 -5.97 5.84 -16.19
CA VAL A 65 -5.83 6.15 -14.76
C VAL A 65 -5.41 7.61 -14.61
N ALA A 66 -4.33 8.03 -15.27
CA ALA A 66 -3.84 9.39 -15.17
C ALA A 66 -4.92 10.41 -15.51
N LYS A 67 -5.68 10.18 -16.59
CA LYS A 67 -6.80 11.03 -16.97
C LYS A 67 -7.93 11.04 -15.93
N ARG A 68 -8.33 9.88 -15.39
CA ARG A 68 -9.40 9.76 -14.38
C ARG A 68 -9.07 10.53 -13.10
N PHE A 69 -7.82 10.47 -12.68
CA PHE A 69 -7.35 11.11 -11.45
C PHE A 69 -6.72 12.49 -11.69
N SER A 70 -6.78 13.02 -12.92
CA SER A 70 -6.18 14.31 -13.32
C SER A 70 -4.69 14.41 -13.00
N LEU A 71 -3.95 13.32 -13.23
CA LEU A 71 -2.52 13.17 -12.97
C LEU A 71 -1.72 13.29 -14.27
N ASP A 72 -0.41 13.52 -14.12
CA ASP A 72 0.53 13.43 -15.24
C ASP A 72 0.70 11.97 -15.69
N GLY A 73 0.50 11.70 -16.97
CA GLY A 73 0.53 10.35 -17.52
C GLY A 73 1.90 9.67 -17.49
N ARG A 74 3.00 10.43 -17.57
CA ARG A 74 4.35 9.88 -17.49
C ARG A 74 4.69 9.52 -16.04
N LEU A 75 4.46 10.45 -15.11
CA LEU A 75 4.70 10.20 -13.69
C LEU A 75 3.81 9.06 -13.16
N THR A 76 2.57 8.97 -13.64
CA THR A 76 1.66 7.87 -13.28
C THR A 76 2.19 6.52 -13.75
N ARG A 77 2.68 6.41 -14.99
CA ARG A 77 3.27 5.16 -15.53
C ARG A 77 4.49 4.72 -14.73
N ALA A 78 5.41 5.64 -14.47
CA ALA A 78 6.61 5.39 -13.67
C ALA A 78 6.26 4.89 -12.25
N PHE A 79 5.30 5.58 -11.61
CA PHE A 79 4.81 5.22 -10.30
C PHE A 79 4.20 3.82 -10.27
N ILE A 80 3.33 3.48 -11.22
CA ILE A 80 2.73 2.14 -11.33
C ILE A 80 3.80 1.07 -11.47
N ALA A 81 4.79 1.28 -12.36
CA ALA A 81 5.87 0.32 -12.56
C ALA A 81 6.67 0.09 -11.26
N LEU A 82 7.03 1.16 -10.56
CA LEU A 82 7.77 1.08 -9.30
C LEU A 82 6.97 0.35 -8.21
N CYS A 83 5.72 0.76 -7.96
CA CYS A 83 4.88 0.13 -6.95
C CYS A 83 4.60 -1.34 -7.26
N CYS A 84 4.36 -1.70 -8.52
CA CYS A 84 4.15 -3.09 -8.89
C CYS A 84 5.40 -3.93 -8.64
N ARG A 85 6.60 -3.43 -8.96
CA ARG A 85 7.87 -4.10 -8.66
C ARG A 85 8.05 -4.36 -7.17
N GLU A 86 7.86 -3.35 -6.33
CA GLU A 86 8.06 -3.48 -4.88
C GLU A 86 7.04 -4.44 -4.24
N VAL A 87 5.76 -4.30 -4.60
CA VAL A 87 4.69 -5.16 -4.08
C VAL A 87 4.86 -6.60 -4.58
N ALA A 88 5.20 -6.81 -5.86
CA ALA A 88 5.47 -8.14 -6.40
C ALA A 88 6.71 -8.77 -5.76
N ALA A 89 7.76 -8.00 -5.49
CA ALA A 89 8.96 -8.49 -4.80
C ALA A 89 8.65 -8.93 -3.36
N TYR A 90 7.80 -8.19 -2.64
CA TYR A 90 7.39 -8.53 -1.29
C TYR A 90 6.42 -9.72 -1.25
N LEU A 91 5.44 -9.78 -2.16
CA LEU A 91 4.38 -10.80 -2.18
C LEU A 91 4.67 -11.99 -3.10
N ARG A 92 5.92 -12.17 -3.54
CA ARG A 92 6.32 -13.24 -4.47
C ARG A 92 5.98 -14.64 -3.95
N ALA A 93 6.34 -14.91 -2.70
CA ALA A 93 6.03 -16.17 -2.03
C ALA A 93 5.80 -15.93 -0.52
N PRO A 94 4.97 -16.75 0.15
CA PRO A 94 4.75 -16.65 1.60
C PRO A 94 6.03 -16.75 2.44
N ASP A 95 6.96 -17.61 2.03
CA ASP A 95 8.21 -17.95 2.69
C ASP A 95 9.44 -17.26 2.08
N ALA A 96 9.23 -16.27 1.20
CA ALA A 96 10.32 -15.53 0.57
C ALA A 96 11.23 -14.87 1.63
N PRO A 97 12.56 -15.09 1.59
CA PRO A 97 13.48 -14.48 2.55
C PRO A 97 13.42 -12.95 2.60
N THR A 98 13.13 -12.30 1.46
CA THR A 98 12.96 -10.85 1.36
C THR A 98 11.73 -10.35 2.12
N ARG A 99 10.61 -11.08 2.05
CA ARG A 99 9.36 -10.77 2.77
C ARG A 99 9.55 -10.93 4.27
N HIS A 100 10.17 -12.04 4.68
CA HIS A 100 10.50 -12.28 6.08
C HIS A 100 11.43 -11.19 6.61
N ALA A 101 12.55 -10.93 5.95
CA ALA A 101 13.50 -9.88 6.37
C ALA A 101 12.85 -8.49 6.50
N ALA A 102 11.99 -8.11 5.54
CA ALA A 102 11.28 -6.84 5.61
C ALA A 102 10.31 -6.75 6.81
N ARG A 103 9.63 -7.86 7.16
CA ARG A 103 8.77 -7.92 8.35
C ARG A 103 9.58 -7.86 9.64
N GLU A 104 10.65 -8.63 9.73
CA GLU A 104 11.52 -8.67 10.91
C GLU A 104 12.18 -7.31 11.17
N GLU A 105 12.59 -6.60 10.13
CA GLU A 105 13.12 -5.23 10.25
C GLU A 105 12.09 -4.29 10.90
N VAL A 106 10.82 -4.34 10.45
CA VAL A 106 9.74 -3.55 11.05
C VAL A 106 9.43 -3.98 12.48
N ALA A 107 9.32 -5.29 12.73
CA ALA A 107 9.07 -5.85 14.06
C ALA A 107 10.17 -5.47 15.05
N SER A 108 11.44 -5.57 14.65
CA SER A 108 12.59 -5.21 15.47
C SER A 108 12.56 -3.74 15.88
N VAL A 109 12.30 -2.83 14.93
CA VAL A 109 12.19 -1.39 15.25
C VAL A 109 11.05 -1.12 16.23
N ILE A 110 9.90 -1.79 16.09
CA ILE A 110 8.78 -1.67 17.04
C ILE A 110 9.19 -2.22 18.42
N ALA A 111 9.84 -3.38 18.48
CA ALA A 111 10.30 -4.01 19.72
C ALA A 111 11.32 -3.15 20.48
N GLU A 112 12.29 -2.59 19.77
CA GLU A 112 13.36 -1.76 20.33
C GLU A 112 12.85 -0.39 20.80
N ARG A 113 11.99 0.25 19.99
CA ARG A 113 11.54 1.63 20.24
C ARG A 113 10.28 1.70 21.10
N ARG A 114 9.53 0.60 21.19
CA ARG A 114 8.24 0.50 21.90
C ARG A 114 7.32 1.71 21.62
N PRO A 115 7.06 2.02 20.34
CA PRO A 115 6.29 3.21 19.99
C PRO A 115 4.82 3.03 20.40
N ARG A 116 4.22 4.09 20.95
CA ARG A 116 2.76 4.13 21.14
C ARG A 116 1.99 4.21 19.82
N ILE A 117 2.59 4.83 18.81
CA ILE A 117 1.96 5.13 17.52
C ILE A 117 2.83 4.58 16.40
N VAL A 118 2.22 3.81 15.49
CA VAL A 118 2.85 3.37 14.24
C VAL A 118 2.05 3.95 13.08
N ILE A 119 2.74 4.65 12.18
CA ILE A 119 2.16 5.18 10.95
C ILE A 119 2.84 4.47 9.78
N ALA A 120 2.06 3.79 8.95
CA ALA A 120 2.54 3.07 7.79
C ALA A 120 1.89 3.62 6.51
N HIS A 121 2.63 3.59 5.41
CA HIS A 121 2.22 4.18 4.14
C HIS A 121 2.48 3.24 2.96
N SER A 122 1.56 3.18 2.00
CA SER A 122 1.69 2.37 0.78
C SER A 122 2.02 0.91 1.11
N LEU A 123 3.00 0.28 0.44
CA LEU A 123 3.48 -1.07 0.76
C LEU A 123 3.82 -1.24 2.25
N GLY A 124 4.26 -0.19 2.93
CA GLY A 124 4.59 -0.24 4.36
C GLY A 124 3.39 -0.63 5.23
N THR A 125 2.16 -0.36 4.79
CA THR A 125 0.96 -0.81 5.51
C THR A 125 0.85 -2.33 5.50
N VAL A 126 1.19 -2.97 4.39
CA VAL A 126 1.22 -4.42 4.23
C VAL A 126 2.31 -5.03 5.11
N VAL A 127 3.54 -4.52 5.00
CA VAL A 127 4.69 -5.03 5.79
C VAL A 127 4.41 -4.90 7.28
N THR A 128 3.89 -3.75 7.73
CA THR A 128 3.58 -3.50 9.14
C THR A 128 2.43 -4.37 9.63
N TYR A 129 1.37 -4.56 8.83
CA TYR A 129 0.25 -5.44 9.17
C TYR A 129 0.73 -6.88 9.40
N GLU A 130 1.57 -7.41 8.52
CA GLU A 130 2.09 -8.78 8.66
C GLU A 130 3.11 -8.92 9.79
N ALA A 131 3.94 -7.90 10.02
CA ALA A 131 4.86 -7.88 11.16
C ALA A 131 4.10 -7.94 12.49
N LEU A 132 3.05 -7.13 12.66
CA LEU A 132 2.23 -7.12 13.87
C LEU A 132 1.40 -8.39 14.07
N HIS A 133 1.06 -9.11 12.99
CA HIS A 133 0.43 -10.43 13.07
C HIS A 133 1.42 -11.54 13.43
N ALA A 134 2.63 -11.47 12.90
CA ALA A 134 3.69 -12.43 13.19
C ALA A 134 4.22 -12.31 14.63
N HIS A 135 4.13 -11.11 15.21
CA HIS A 135 4.61 -10.77 16.55
C HIS A 135 3.47 -10.24 17.43
N PRO A 136 2.53 -11.11 17.85
CA PRO A 136 1.38 -10.70 18.66
C PRO A 136 1.76 -10.14 20.04
N GLU A 137 3.00 -10.34 20.49
CA GLU A 137 3.56 -9.74 21.71
C GLU A 137 3.85 -8.24 21.58
N LEU A 138 3.96 -7.71 20.35
CA LEU A 138 4.18 -6.28 20.12
C LEU A 138 2.88 -5.51 20.32
N THR A 139 2.91 -4.51 21.20
CA THR A 139 1.74 -3.68 21.49
C THR A 139 1.89 -2.27 20.92
N VAL A 140 0.83 -1.77 20.28
CA VAL A 140 0.76 -0.41 19.75
C VAL A 140 -0.61 0.20 20.07
N ASP A 141 -0.62 1.41 20.64
CA ASP A 141 -1.86 2.08 21.04
C ASP A 141 -2.65 2.58 19.81
N LEU A 142 -1.93 2.94 18.75
CA LEU A 142 -2.50 3.44 17.50
C LEU A 142 -1.70 2.96 16.28
N PHE A 143 -2.38 2.28 15.37
CA PHE A 143 -1.88 1.97 14.04
C PHE A 143 -2.62 2.83 13.01
N ILE A 144 -1.87 3.65 12.25
CA ILE A 144 -2.41 4.46 11.15
C ILE A 144 -1.92 3.90 9.83
N THR A 145 -2.84 3.57 8.91
CA THR A 145 -2.52 3.18 7.53
C THR A 145 -2.87 4.30 6.57
N LEU A 146 -1.92 4.67 5.70
CA LEU A 146 -2.03 5.76 4.74
C LEU A 146 -1.85 5.22 3.32
N GLY A 147 -2.72 5.59 2.37
CA GLY A 147 -2.56 5.18 0.98
C GLY A 147 -2.48 3.65 0.81
N SER A 148 -3.27 2.90 1.59
CA SER A 148 -3.03 1.46 1.80
C SER A 148 -3.54 0.59 0.65
N PRO A 149 -2.72 -0.31 0.06
CA PRO A 149 -3.18 -1.29 -0.92
C PRO A 149 -3.75 -2.57 -0.26
N LEU A 150 -3.91 -2.63 1.06
CA LEU A 150 -4.31 -3.83 1.81
C LEU A 150 -5.57 -4.53 1.26
N ALA A 151 -6.54 -3.77 0.76
CA ALA A 151 -7.79 -4.32 0.22
C ALA A 151 -7.70 -4.79 -1.25
N LEU A 152 -6.58 -4.59 -1.94
CA LEU A 152 -6.46 -4.90 -3.37
C LEU A 152 -6.63 -6.42 -3.62
N PRO A 153 -7.72 -6.90 -4.26
CA PRO A 153 -8.00 -8.30 -4.49
C PRO A 153 -6.97 -8.89 -5.43
N HIS A 154 -6.66 -10.16 -5.23
CA HIS A 154 -5.71 -10.99 -5.99
C HIS A 154 -4.24 -10.51 -5.98
N GLY A 155 -4.00 -9.20 -5.90
CA GLY A 155 -2.70 -8.57 -5.80
C GLY A 155 -2.14 -8.56 -4.39
N VAL A 156 -2.94 -8.13 -3.40
CA VAL A 156 -2.49 -7.97 -2.00
C VAL A 156 -3.34 -8.77 -1.03
N PHE A 157 -4.65 -8.50 -0.97
CA PHE A 157 -5.55 -8.98 0.09
C PHE A 157 -5.45 -10.50 0.31
N HIS A 158 -5.61 -11.31 -0.74
CA HIS A 158 -5.54 -12.78 -0.65
C HIS A 158 -4.13 -13.34 -0.45
N ARG A 159 -3.10 -12.52 -0.62
CA ARG A 159 -1.69 -12.91 -0.44
C ARG A 159 -1.14 -12.52 0.93
N LEU A 160 -1.93 -11.83 1.75
CA LEU A 160 -1.53 -11.40 3.09
C LEU A 160 -1.20 -12.59 4.00
N LEU A 161 -0.42 -12.33 5.04
CA LEU A 161 -0.14 -13.28 6.12
C LEU A 161 -0.54 -12.67 7.47
N PRO A 162 -1.53 -13.24 8.19
CA PRO A 162 -2.36 -14.38 7.80
C PRO A 162 -3.26 -14.06 6.59
N ALA A 163 -3.56 -15.08 5.79
CA ALA A 163 -4.45 -14.94 4.65
C ALA A 163 -5.90 -14.68 5.13
N PRO A 164 -6.56 -13.61 4.68
CA PRO A 164 -7.97 -13.37 4.96
C PRO A 164 -8.85 -14.49 4.37
N VAL A 165 -9.84 -14.93 5.14
CA VAL A 165 -10.86 -15.87 4.65
C VAL A 165 -11.97 -15.07 3.95
N GLU A 166 -12.83 -14.43 4.73
CA GLU A 166 -13.82 -13.46 4.23
C GLU A 166 -13.31 -12.02 4.40
N ARG A 167 -12.69 -11.76 5.54
CA ARG A 167 -12.20 -10.44 5.97
C ARG A 167 -10.84 -10.60 6.66
N GLY A 168 -9.99 -9.60 6.51
CA GLY A 168 -8.80 -9.48 7.35
C GLY A 168 -9.20 -8.99 8.75
N ILE A 169 -8.29 -9.09 9.71
CA ILE A 169 -8.57 -8.70 11.10
C ILE A 169 -7.47 -7.79 11.63
N ARG A 170 -7.83 -6.85 12.50
CA ARG A 170 -6.86 -6.02 13.23
C ARG A 170 -5.82 -6.92 13.93
N PRO A 171 -4.51 -6.61 13.80
CA PRO A 171 -3.49 -7.38 14.52
C PRO A 171 -3.74 -7.37 16.04
N PRO A 172 -3.54 -8.50 16.75
CA PRO A 172 -3.95 -8.64 18.16
C PRO A 172 -3.38 -7.58 19.11
N GLY A 173 -2.13 -7.17 18.90
CA GLY A 173 -1.44 -6.16 19.71
C GLY A 173 -1.80 -4.71 19.39
N VAL A 174 -2.69 -4.46 18.42
CA VAL A 174 -3.12 -3.11 18.04
C VAL A 174 -4.40 -2.74 18.80
N ALA A 175 -4.32 -1.71 19.65
CA ALA A 175 -5.49 -1.25 20.42
C ALA A 175 -6.50 -0.48 19.55
N ARG A 176 -6.01 0.34 18.61
CA ARG A 176 -6.84 1.13 17.69
C ARG A 176 -6.21 1.19 16.31
N TRP A 177 -7.01 0.99 15.27
CA TRP A 177 -6.61 1.08 13.88
C TRP A 177 -7.40 2.19 13.15
N VAL A 178 -6.67 3.15 12.60
CA VAL A 178 -7.21 4.22 11.76
C VAL A 178 -6.67 4.06 10.34
N ASN A 179 -7.56 4.00 9.36
CA ASN A 179 -7.18 4.11 7.96
C ASN A 179 -7.46 5.51 7.44
N VAL A 180 -6.54 6.08 6.66
CA VAL A 180 -6.73 7.33 5.93
C VAL A 180 -6.42 7.08 4.45
N SER A 181 -7.41 7.40 3.61
CA SER A 181 -7.32 7.24 2.16
C SER A 181 -7.61 8.55 1.44
N ASP A 182 -7.06 8.73 0.24
CA ASP A 182 -7.34 9.90 -0.60
C ASP A 182 -8.21 9.45 -1.77
N HIS A 183 -9.25 10.23 -2.09
CA HIS A 183 -10.04 10.04 -3.31
C HIS A 183 -9.18 10.13 -4.58
N GLY A 184 -8.15 10.97 -4.56
CA GLY A 184 -7.18 11.15 -5.63
C GLY A 184 -6.10 10.08 -5.70
N ASP A 185 -5.99 9.20 -4.71
CA ASP A 185 -5.01 8.12 -4.69
C ASP A 185 -5.58 6.85 -5.32
N PRO A 186 -5.07 6.41 -6.49
CA PRO A 186 -5.56 5.22 -7.17
C PRO A 186 -5.07 3.92 -6.50
N VAL A 187 -4.09 3.96 -5.60
CA VAL A 187 -3.65 2.78 -4.83
C VAL A 187 -4.65 2.45 -3.73
N ALA A 188 -5.14 3.46 -3.02
CA ALA A 188 -6.10 3.31 -1.93
C ALA A 188 -7.56 3.32 -2.42
N ILE A 189 -7.86 2.74 -3.58
CA ILE A 189 -9.16 2.92 -4.24
C ILE A 189 -10.31 2.13 -3.61
N LEU A 190 -10.02 0.96 -3.03
CA LEU A 190 -11.05 0.10 -2.47
C LEU A 190 -11.43 0.58 -1.07
N ARG A 191 -12.43 1.45 -1.08
CA ARG A 191 -12.92 2.17 0.08
C ARG A 191 -14.38 1.83 0.39
N PRO A 192 -14.78 1.88 1.66
CA PRO A 192 -13.90 2.02 2.82
C PRO A 192 -13.16 0.70 3.12
N LEU A 193 -11.91 0.77 3.58
CA LEU A 193 -11.09 -0.38 4.01
C LEU A 193 -11.82 -1.28 5.02
N ARG A 194 -12.65 -0.69 5.90
CA ARG A 194 -13.48 -1.40 6.88
C ARG A 194 -14.54 -2.35 6.29
N ARG A 195 -14.71 -2.39 4.96
CA ARG A 195 -15.51 -3.45 4.28
C ARG A 195 -14.73 -4.76 4.16
N TYR A 196 -13.40 -4.68 4.12
CA TYR A 196 -12.50 -5.82 3.89
C TYR A 196 -11.81 -6.28 5.17
N PHE A 197 -11.75 -5.43 6.20
CA PHE A 197 -11.08 -5.72 7.46
C PHE A 197 -12.00 -5.46 8.66
N ASP A 198 -11.93 -6.35 9.65
CA ASP A 198 -12.52 -6.18 10.97
C ASP A 198 -11.57 -5.44 11.91
N GLY A 199 -12.14 -4.62 12.80
CA GLY A 199 -11.37 -3.84 13.77
C GLY A 199 -10.72 -2.57 13.21
N VAL A 200 -11.08 -2.11 12.02
CA VAL A 200 -10.76 -0.74 11.57
C VAL A 200 -11.69 0.23 12.30
N ASP A 201 -11.19 0.88 13.37
CA ASP A 201 -11.99 1.74 14.25
C ASP A 201 -12.43 3.04 13.56
N LEU A 202 -11.57 3.62 12.71
CA LEU A 202 -11.92 4.76 11.87
C LEU A 202 -11.38 4.57 10.45
N ASP A 203 -12.20 4.98 9.48
CA ASP A 203 -11.85 4.92 8.07
C ASP A 203 -12.16 6.26 7.43
N LEU A 204 -11.12 7.09 7.34
CA LEU A 204 -11.19 8.49 6.98
C LEU A 204 -10.83 8.64 5.50
N GLN A 205 -11.57 9.52 4.84
CA GLN A 205 -11.32 9.89 3.45
C GLN A 205 -10.98 11.36 3.40
N GLU A 206 -9.85 11.67 2.78
CA GLU A 206 -9.33 13.02 2.62
C GLU A 206 -9.17 13.37 1.14
N SER A 207 -8.87 14.64 0.86
CA SER A 207 -8.37 15.08 -0.44
C SER A 207 -6.98 15.67 -0.24
N VAL A 208 -5.96 14.91 -0.63
CA VAL A 208 -4.56 15.16 -0.29
C VAL A 208 -3.83 15.82 -1.47
N ARG A 209 -4.47 16.80 -2.13
CA ARG A 209 -3.96 17.64 -3.25
C ARG A 209 -3.49 16.90 -4.54
N LEU A 210 -3.78 17.51 -5.69
CA LEU A 210 -3.56 16.93 -7.04
C LEU A 210 -2.10 16.60 -7.44
N PHE A 211 -1.08 17.23 -6.85
CA PHE A 211 0.30 17.17 -7.39
C PHE A 211 1.22 16.17 -6.66
N ASP A 212 0.71 15.43 -5.67
CA ASP A 212 1.52 14.47 -4.90
C ASP A 212 0.68 13.30 -4.36
N PHE A 213 -0.18 12.76 -5.23
CA PHE A 213 -1.34 11.92 -4.92
C PHE A 213 -1.06 10.69 -4.01
N HIS A 214 0.17 10.19 -3.97
CA HIS A 214 0.55 9.02 -3.17
C HIS A 214 1.81 9.24 -2.32
N ARG A 215 2.18 10.49 -2.00
CA ARG A 215 3.28 10.72 -1.05
C ARG A 215 2.76 10.82 0.37
N ALA A 216 3.45 10.14 1.28
CA ALA A 216 3.18 10.16 2.72
C ALA A 216 3.10 11.58 3.30
N VAL A 217 3.90 12.53 2.77
CA VAL A 217 3.91 13.93 3.24
C VAL A 217 2.55 14.60 3.06
N GLY A 218 1.82 14.27 2.00
CA GLY A 218 0.46 14.74 1.80
C GLY A 218 -0.41 14.27 2.96
N TYR A 219 -0.47 12.96 3.18
CA TYR A 219 -1.31 12.35 4.21
C TYR A 219 -0.98 12.87 5.61
N LEU A 220 0.31 12.99 5.94
CA LEU A 220 0.79 13.49 7.23
C LEU A 220 0.42 14.95 7.50
N ARG A 221 0.15 15.74 6.45
CA ARG A 221 -0.33 17.12 6.56
C ARG A 221 -1.86 17.22 6.63
N SER A 222 -2.58 16.10 6.52
CA SER A 222 -4.04 16.11 6.50
C SER A 222 -4.65 16.37 7.88
N PRO A 223 -5.78 17.10 7.96
CA PRO A 223 -6.54 17.26 9.20
C PRO A 223 -6.96 15.92 9.83
N ALA A 224 -7.34 14.92 9.03
CA ALA A 224 -7.65 13.58 9.52
C ALA A 224 -6.50 12.95 10.32
N VAL A 225 -5.27 12.98 9.80
CA VAL A 225 -4.11 12.42 10.51
C VAL A 225 -3.83 13.22 11.78
N ALA A 226 -3.88 14.55 11.72
CA ALA A 226 -3.71 15.39 12.91
C ALA A 226 -4.75 15.06 14.00
N ALA A 227 -6.03 14.96 13.63
CA ALA A 227 -7.12 14.63 14.54
C ALA A 227 -7.02 13.20 15.10
N ALA A 228 -6.54 12.24 14.30
CA ALA A 228 -6.31 10.87 14.77
C ALA A 228 -5.17 10.79 15.81
N LEU A 229 -4.14 11.64 15.66
CA LEU A 229 -2.99 11.71 16.55
C LEU A 229 -3.25 12.48 17.83
N ASP A 230 -4.10 13.52 17.80
CA ASP A 230 -4.33 14.46 18.90
C ASP A 230 -4.52 13.80 20.29
N PRO A 231 -5.33 12.72 20.45
CA PRO A 231 -5.51 12.07 21.75
C PRO A 231 -4.26 11.39 22.33
N TYR A 232 -3.23 11.16 21.52
CA TYR A 232 -2.02 10.43 21.89
C TYR A 232 -0.80 11.34 22.08
N LEU A 233 -0.91 12.60 21.67
CA LEU A 233 0.16 13.59 21.83
C LEU A 233 0.08 14.23 23.23
N PRO A 234 1.22 14.62 23.84
CA PRO A 234 1.21 15.38 25.07
C PRO A 234 0.40 16.67 24.88
N ARG A 235 -0.48 16.99 25.82
CA ARG A 235 -1.11 18.33 25.87
C ARG A 235 0.02 19.35 26.03
N ARG A 236 0.11 20.28 25.08
CA ARG A 236 1.02 21.42 25.15
C ARG A 236 0.55 22.42 26.18
#